data_AF-A0A119TWJ2-F1
#
_entry.id   AF-A0A119TWJ2-F1
#
_cell.length_a   1.000
_cell.length_b   1.000
_cell.length_c   1.000
_cell.angle_alpha   90.00
_cell.angle_beta   90.00
_cell.angle_gamma   90.00
#
_symmetry.space_group_name_H-M   'P 1'
#
loop_
_entity.id
_entity.type
_entity.pdbx_description
1 polymer ?
#
loop_
_entity_poly.entity_id
_entity_poly.type
_entity_poly.pdbx_seq_one_letter_code
_entity_poly.pdbx_strand_id
1 'polypeptide(L)'
;METADTPRCNTLEAQKLLNQFYLRELAPPSAYDTIPKAAEYDQILTLESEWNLHEESRLDLSGLPENAAQLEEWYYELRRTNRHAVAPFFRFLAEEASLEQLAFYICLEAQVDGRFDDTIALSQIGMLGDMKLAVAENFWDEMGLGNLDGMHTLLFGKAEPYFRQYLQRFDASILSSALALKNGNLLSMYALRRWYVLRLLGTLTLLEDTVPYRFSKMVKGMRRHQVPEQVIEYHVLHTKIDVVHGNSLVKRVLLPLATQNPAAIRDICIGCLIRFNVEKDYYEGAGQVMENMRQSLQ
;
A
#
# COMPACT_ATOMS: atom_id res chain seq x y z
N MET A 1 -15.70 -8.14 -9.03
CA MET A 1 -16.81 -7.69 -9.91
C MET A 1 -17.75 -6.88 -9.06
N GLU A 2 -18.09 -5.66 -9.48
CA GLU A 2 -19.08 -4.85 -8.77
C GLU A 2 -20.47 -5.47 -8.90
N THR A 3 -21.23 -5.43 -7.82
CA THR A 3 -22.63 -5.87 -7.75
C THR A 3 -23.52 -4.67 -7.45
N ALA A 4 -24.83 -4.80 -7.65
CA ALA A 4 -25.79 -3.74 -7.33
C ALA A 4 -25.74 -3.27 -5.86
N ASP A 5 -25.24 -4.12 -4.95
CA ASP A 5 -25.12 -3.85 -3.51
C ASP A 5 -23.73 -3.32 -3.12
N THR A 6 -22.83 -3.08 -4.08
CA THR A 6 -21.49 -2.56 -3.79
C THR A 6 -21.63 -1.15 -3.20
N PRO A 7 -21.09 -0.89 -1.99
CA PRO A 7 -21.12 0.44 -1.40
C PRO A 7 -20.51 1.45 -2.37
N ARG A 8 -21.09 2.65 -2.46
CA ARG A 8 -20.60 3.72 -3.33
C ARG A 8 -19.09 3.95 -3.20
N CYS A 9 -18.58 3.96 -1.97
CA CYS A 9 -17.16 4.14 -1.68
C CYS A 9 -16.25 3.04 -2.26
N ASN A 10 -16.79 1.86 -2.61
CA ASN A 10 -16.05 0.73 -3.19
C ASN A 10 -16.16 0.63 -4.72
N THR A 11 -16.95 1.49 -5.39
CA THR A 11 -17.02 1.45 -6.86
C THR A 11 -15.77 2.04 -7.50
N LEU A 12 -15.49 1.60 -8.72
CA LEU A 12 -14.37 2.06 -9.52
C LEU A 12 -14.48 3.56 -9.79
N GLU A 13 -15.67 4.10 -10.05
CA GLU A 13 -15.86 5.54 -10.25
C GLU A 13 -15.49 6.33 -9.00
N ALA A 14 -15.93 5.90 -7.82
CA ALA A 14 -15.62 6.59 -6.57
C ALA A 14 -14.12 6.54 -6.26
N GLN A 15 -13.49 5.38 -6.46
CA GLN A 15 -12.06 5.22 -6.21
C GLN A 15 -11.19 5.96 -7.25
N LYS A 16 -11.64 6.09 -8.50
CA LYS A 16 -11.01 6.97 -9.49
C LYS A 16 -11.12 8.44 -9.09
N LEU A 17 -12.28 8.87 -8.61
CA LEU A 17 -12.49 10.24 -8.14
C LEU A 17 -11.56 10.58 -6.96
N LEU A 18 -11.49 9.69 -5.96
CA LEU A 18 -10.58 9.84 -4.82
C LEU A 18 -9.12 9.89 -5.27
N ASN A 19 -8.71 8.95 -6.13
CA ASN A 19 -7.34 8.88 -6.65
C ASN A 19 -6.94 10.17 -7.38
N GLN A 20 -7.79 10.65 -8.29
CA GLN A 20 -7.55 11.90 -9.03
C GLN A 20 -7.44 13.11 -8.09
N PHE A 21 -8.27 13.17 -7.06
CA PHE A 21 -8.20 14.21 -6.05
C PHE A 21 -6.87 14.16 -5.29
N TYR A 22 -6.46 12.99 -4.80
CA TYR A 22 -5.21 12.81 -4.07
C TYR A 22 -3.96 13.13 -4.89
N LEU A 23 -3.94 12.72 -6.17
CA LEU A 23 -2.83 13.04 -7.08
C LEU A 23 -2.70 14.55 -7.32
N ARG A 24 -3.81 15.29 -7.28
CA ARG A 24 -3.83 16.75 -7.41
C ARG A 24 -3.44 17.45 -6.10
N GLU A 25 -3.83 16.92 -4.95
CA GLU A 25 -3.36 17.40 -3.63
C GLU A 25 -1.84 17.31 -3.50
N LEU A 26 -1.27 16.21 -3.97
CA LEU A 26 0.17 15.96 -3.97
C LEU A 26 0.86 16.51 -5.22
N ALA A 27 0.18 17.28 -6.08
CA ALA A 27 0.75 17.71 -7.36
C ALA A 27 2.08 18.45 -7.19
N PRO A 28 3.04 18.26 -8.11
CA PRO A 28 4.30 19.01 -8.04
C PRO A 28 4.03 20.52 -8.08
N PRO A 29 4.93 21.36 -7.52
CA PRO A 29 4.72 22.82 -7.49
C PRO A 29 4.47 23.46 -8.87
N SER A 30 4.98 22.85 -9.94
CA SER A 30 4.73 23.29 -11.32
C SER A 30 3.29 23.12 -11.80
N ALA A 31 2.47 22.33 -11.09
CA ALA A 31 1.06 22.06 -11.39
C ALA A 31 0.13 22.64 -10.30
N TYR A 32 0.55 23.73 -9.65
CA TYR A 32 -0.18 24.37 -8.55
C TYR A 32 -1.61 24.81 -8.89
N ASP A 33 -1.88 25.07 -10.17
CA ASP A 33 -3.18 25.43 -10.71
C ASP A 33 -4.18 24.27 -10.70
N THR A 34 -3.67 23.03 -10.67
CA THR A 34 -4.49 21.81 -10.54
C THR A 34 -4.87 21.48 -9.10
N ILE A 35 -4.21 22.07 -8.09
CA ILE A 35 -4.47 21.75 -6.68
C ILE A 35 -5.96 21.97 -6.35
N PRO A 36 -6.64 21.00 -5.70
CA PRO A 36 -8.06 21.08 -5.44
C PRO A 36 -8.46 22.33 -4.65
N LYS A 37 -9.66 22.84 -4.95
CA LYS A 37 -10.22 24.00 -4.25
C LYS A 37 -11.24 23.56 -3.21
N ALA A 38 -11.54 24.45 -2.26
CA ALA A 38 -12.45 24.18 -1.14
C ALA A 38 -13.80 23.56 -1.59
N ALA A 39 -14.34 23.97 -2.73
CA ALA A 39 -15.61 23.44 -3.26
C ALA A 39 -15.57 21.93 -3.62
N GLU A 40 -14.39 21.37 -3.87
CA GLU A 40 -14.24 19.94 -4.20
C GLU A 40 -14.18 19.07 -2.92
N TYR A 41 -13.81 19.65 -1.78
CA TYR A 41 -13.58 18.91 -0.54
C TYR A 41 -14.85 18.30 0.05
N ASP A 42 -16.00 18.97 -0.04
CA ASP A 42 -17.24 18.50 0.60
C ASP A 42 -17.63 17.10 0.08
N GLN A 43 -17.56 16.90 -1.24
CA GLN A 43 -17.85 15.60 -1.86
C GLN A 43 -16.82 14.54 -1.44
N ILE A 44 -15.55 14.92 -1.38
CA ILE A 44 -14.44 14.00 -1.07
C ILE A 44 -14.49 13.58 0.39
N LEU A 45 -14.66 14.52 1.32
CA LEU A 45 -14.78 14.23 2.75
C LEU A 45 -16.01 13.36 3.06
N THR A 46 -17.10 13.55 2.31
CA THR A 46 -18.28 12.66 2.40
C THR A 46 -17.93 11.24 1.98
N LEU A 47 -17.28 11.06 0.82
CA LEU A 47 -16.85 9.74 0.34
C LEU A 47 -15.82 9.08 1.27
N GLU A 48 -14.87 9.83 1.81
CA GLU A 48 -13.88 9.36 2.78
C GLU A 48 -14.54 8.90 4.08
N SER A 49 -15.57 9.62 4.54
CA SER A 49 -16.32 9.26 5.74
C SER A 49 -17.14 7.98 5.52
N GLU A 50 -17.85 7.89 4.39
CA GLU A 50 -18.56 6.68 3.96
C GLU A 50 -17.59 5.48 3.88
N TRP A 51 -16.39 5.69 3.34
CA TRP A 51 -15.39 4.63 3.21
C TRP A 51 -14.84 4.18 4.56
N ASN A 52 -14.46 5.11 5.46
CA ASN A 52 -13.99 4.75 6.80
C ASN A 52 -15.06 4.01 7.59
N LEU A 53 -16.32 4.45 7.55
CA LEU A 53 -17.43 3.74 8.20
C LEU A 53 -17.62 2.32 7.63
N HIS A 54 -17.50 2.17 6.31
CA HIS A 54 -17.56 0.85 5.68
C HIS A 54 -16.43 -0.06 6.16
N GLU A 55 -15.18 0.39 6.12
CA GLU A 55 -14.05 -0.44 6.55
C GLU A 55 -14.11 -0.74 8.05
N GLU A 56 -14.51 0.23 8.89
CA GLU A 56 -14.72 0.03 10.33
C GLU A 56 -15.80 -1.01 10.63
N SER A 57 -16.87 -1.06 9.84
CA SER A 57 -17.96 -2.03 10.02
C SER A 57 -17.52 -3.49 9.83
N ARG A 58 -16.36 -3.70 9.19
CA ARG A 58 -15.77 -5.01 8.90
C ARG A 58 -14.77 -5.46 9.97
N LEU A 59 -14.46 -4.61 10.95
CA LEU A 59 -13.42 -4.89 11.93
C LEU A 59 -14.00 -5.59 13.15
N ASP A 60 -13.29 -6.61 13.63
CA ASP A 60 -13.44 -7.07 15.01
C ASP A 60 -12.54 -6.22 15.91
N LEU A 61 -13.16 -5.41 16.76
CA LEU A 61 -12.47 -4.55 17.72
C LEU A 61 -12.51 -5.14 19.13
N SER A 62 -12.94 -6.40 19.29
CA SER A 62 -12.83 -7.11 20.55
C SER A 62 -11.38 -7.50 20.81
N GLY A 63 -10.95 -7.42 22.08
CA GLY A 63 -9.60 -7.83 22.47
C GLY A 63 -8.47 -6.96 21.94
N LEU A 64 -8.74 -5.69 21.58
CA LEU A 64 -7.66 -4.76 21.26
C LEU A 64 -6.74 -4.57 22.48
N PRO A 65 -5.42 -4.38 22.25
CA PRO A 65 -4.45 -4.18 23.31
C PRO A 65 -4.73 -2.88 24.09
N GLU A 66 -4.48 -2.90 25.40
CA GLU A 66 -4.72 -1.76 26.29
C GLU A 66 -3.44 -0.98 26.62
N ASN A 67 -2.28 -1.56 26.33
CA ASN A 67 -0.97 -0.97 26.59
C ASN A 67 0.07 -1.39 25.54
N ALA A 68 1.25 -0.77 25.57
CA ALA A 68 2.30 -0.99 24.58
C ALA A 68 2.82 -2.44 24.54
N ALA A 69 2.95 -3.13 25.68
CA ALA A 69 3.42 -4.52 25.70
C ALA A 69 2.43 -5.45 24.99
N GLN A 70 1.14 -5.31 25.28
CA GLN A 70 0.08 -6.04 24.58
C GLN A 70 -0.01 -5.66 23.10
N LEU A 71 0.25 -4.39 22.75
CA LEU A 71 0.26 -3.94 21.36
C LEU A 71 1.35 -4.65 20.55
N GLU A 72 2.52 -4.86 21.13
CA GLU A 72 3.61 -5.59 20.48
C GLU A 72 3.19 -7.02 20.14
N GLU A 73 2.69 -7.75 21.14
CA GLU A 73 2.24 -9.15 20.98
C GLU A 73 1.12 -9.24 19.94
N TRP A 74 0.12 -8.36 20.06
CA TRP A 74 -1.01 -8.28 19.14
C TRP A 74 -0.56 -8.00 17.70
N TYR A 75 0.36 -7.06 17.50
CA TYR A 75 0.86 -6.70 16.16
C TYR A 75 1.57 -7.88 15.49
N TYR A 76 2.45 -8.58 16.20
CA TYR A 76 3.17 -9.70 15.61
C TYR A 76 2.25 -10.89 15.30
N GLU A 77 1.19 -11.09 16.07
CA GLU A 77 0.16 -12.09 15.76
C GLU A 77 -0.67 -11.70 14.52
N LEU A 78 -1.05 -10.41 14.39
CA LEU A 78 -1.68 -9.90 13.18
C LEU A 78 -0.78 -10.08 11.96
N ARG A 79 0.51 -9.73 12.06
CA ARG A 79 1.50 -9.91 10.99
C ARG A 79 1.63 -11.38 10.57
N ARG A 80 1.65 -12.31 11.55
CA ARG A 80 1.68 -13.75 11.28
C ARG A 80 0.41 -14.19 10.53
N THR A 81 -0.75 -13.76 10.99
CA THR A 81 -2.05 -14.03 10.36
C THR A 81 -2.09 -13.50 8.94
N ASN A 82 -1.65 -12.26 8.74
CA ASN A 82 -1.52 -11.64 7.42
C ASN A 82 -0.65 -12.49 6.49
N ARG A 83 0.55 -12.86 6.95
CA ARG A 83 1.47 -13.70 6.19
C ARG A 83 0.83 -15.01 5.74
N HIS A 84 0.05 -15.66 6.59
CA HIS A 84 -0.65 -16.89 6.22
C HIS A 84 -1.75 -16.63 5.18
N ALA A 85 -2.53 -15.57 5.35
CA ALA A 85 -3.64 -15.23 4.45
C ALA A 85 -3.16 -14.97 3.02
N VAL A 86 -2.06 -14.23 2.84
CA VAL A 86 -1.57 -13.82 1.51
C VAL A 86 -0.60 -14.83 0.88
N ALA A 87 -0.11 -15.81 1.65
CA ALA A 87 0.90 -16.76 1.19
C ALA A 87 0.52 -17.58 -0.06
N PRO A 88 -0.74 -18.03 -0.26
CA PRO A 88 -1.13 -18.72 -1.48
C PRO A 88 -0.90 -17.88 -2.74
N PHE A 89 -1.34 -16.61 -2.73
CA PHE A 89 -1.17 -15.68 -3.86
C PHE A 89 0.31 -15.45 -4.19
N PHE A 90 1.13 -15.14 -3.18
CA PHE A 90 2.57 -14.90 -3.42
C PHE A 90 3.35 -16.18 -3.78
N ARG A 91 2.91 -17.36 -3.34
CA ARG A 91 3.47 -18.63 -3.83
C ARG A 91 3.16 -18.82 -5.31
N PHE A 92 1.92 -18.59 -5.70
CA PHE A 92 1.49 -18.64 -7.09
C PHE A 92 2.34 -17.71 -7.98
N LEU A 93 2.53 -16.44 -7.58
CA LEU A 93 3.42 -15.51 -8.32
C LEU A 93 4.84 -16.05 -8.48
N ALA A 94 5.40 -16.61 -7.40
CA ALA A 94 6.77 -17.10 -7.39
C ALA A 94 6.97 -18.35 -8.27
N GLU A 95 6.01 -19.27 -8.29
CA GLU A 95 6.21 -20.65 -8.75
C GLU A 95 5.44 -20.99 -10.02
N GLU A 96 4.29 -20.35 -10.26
CA GLU A 96 3.32 -20.82 -11.24
C GLU A 96 2.90 -19.73 -12.25
N ALA A 97 2.83 -18.45 -11.84
CA ALA A 97 2.35 -17.37 -12.69
C ALA A 97 3.09 -17.27 -14.02
N SER A 98 2.37 -16.98 -15.10
CA SER A 98 2.97 -16.66 -16.40
C SER A 98 3.62 -15.28 -16.38
N LEU A 99 4.42 -14.96 -17.42
CA LEU A 99 5.03 -13.65 -17.54
C LEU A 99 3.96 -12.55 -17.72
N GLU A 100 2.87 -12.84 -18.41
CA GLU A 100 1.74 -11.93 -18.59
C GLU A 100 0.99 -11.68 -17.26
N GLN A 101 0.82 -12.70 -16.42
CA GLN A 101 0.19 -12.53 -15.11
C GLN A 101 1.08 -11.72 -14.17
N LEU A 102 2.40 -11.94 -14.19
CA LEU A 102 3.36 -11.09 -13.48
C LEU A 102 3.33 -9.65 -14.01
N ALA A 103 3.30 -9.49 -15.34
CA ALA A 103 3.20 -8.18 -15.97
C ALA A 103 1.95 -7.43 -15.54
N PHE A 104 0.81 -8.13 -15.52
CA PHE A 104 -0.45 -7.57 -15.03
C PHE A 104 -0.31 -7.09 -13.60
N TYR A 105 0.26 -7.89 -12.71
CA TYR A 105 0.44 -7.50 -11.31
C TYR A 105 1.32 -6.27 -11.14
N ILE A 106 2.46 -6.21 -11.83
CA ILE A 106 3.39 -5.07 -11.74
C ILE A 106 2.73 -3.79 -12.27
N CYS A 107 2.03 -3.88 -13.41
CA CYS A 107 1.27 -2.74 -13.94
C CYS A 107 0.09 -2.33 -13.04
N LEU A 108 -0.44 -3.25 -12.22
CA LEU A 108 -1.49 -2.96 -11.25
C LEU A 108 -0.94 -2.22 -10.03
N GLU A 109 0.18 -2.68 -9.46
CA GLU A 109 0.91 -1.96 -8.40
C GLU A 109 1.29 -0.55 -8.87
N ALA A 110 1.64 -0.38 -10.13
CA ALA A 110 2.05 0.91 -10.67
C ALA A 110 0.95 1.98 -10.72
N GLN A 111 -0.31 1.60 -10.54
CA GLN A 111 -1.40 2.57 -10.42
C GLN A 111 -1.43 3.27 -9.05
N VAL A 112 -0.76 2.69 -8.05
CA VAL A 112 -0.91 3.09 -6.66
C VAL A 112 0.40 3.44 -5.96
N ASP A 113 1.54 3.00 -6.50
CA ASP A 113 2.84 3.11 -5.82
C ASP A 113 3.65 4.39 -6.15
N GLY A 114 3.14 5.26 -7.02
CA GLY A 114 3.93 6.36 -7.60
C GLY A 114 4.32 7.53 -6.68
N ARG A 115 3.91 7.52 -5.40
CA ARG A 115 4.13 8.62 -4.42
C ARG A 115 4.26 8.13 -2.99
N PHE A 116 4.84 6.95 -2.80
CA PHE A 116 5.04 6.41 -1.47
C PHE A 116 5.94 7.31 -0.60
N ASP A 117 6.94 7.92 -1.20
CA ASP A 117 7.83 8.89 -0.56
C ASP A 117 7.08 10.10 0.05
N ASP A 118 6.12 10.69 -0.66
CA ASP A 118 5.25 11.75 -0.14
C ASP A 118 4.46 11.28 1.10
N THR A 119 4.02 10.01 1.11
CA THR A 119 3.27 9.42 2.23
C THR A 119 4.15 9.31 3.48
N ILE A 120 5.40 8.85 3.31
CA ILE A 120 6.37 8.81 4.40
C ILE A 120 6.67 10.21 4.93
N ALA A 121 6.91 11.19 4.03
CA ALA A 121 7.17 12.57 4.41
C ALA A 121 6.02 13.18 5.23
N LEU A 122 4.77 12.98 4.79
CA LEU A 122 3.59 13.46 5.51
C LEU A 122 3.43 12.79 6.88
N SER A 123 3.76 11.50 6.99
CA SER A 123 3.70 10.77 8.27
C SER A 123 4.67 11.33 9.32
N GLN A 124 5.81 11.89 8.87
CA GLN A 124 6.87 12.41 9.74
C GLN A 124 6.49 13.73 10.44
N ILE A 125 5.57 14.52 9.87
CA ILE A 125 5.26 15.86 10.34
C ILE A 125 4.76 15.84 11.79
N GLY A 126 5.47 16.56 12.67
CA GLY A 126 5.13 16.69 14.08
C GLY A 126 5.62 15.56 14.98
N MET A 127 6.31 14.54 14.44
CA MET A 127 6.97 13.52 15.26
C MET A 127 8.09 14.14 16.11
N LEU A 128 8.33 13.56 17.29
CA LEU A 128 9.34 14.01 18.25
C LEU A 128 10.35 12.91 18.56
N GLY A 129 11.58 13.31 18.89
CA GLY A 129 12.63 12.40 19.34
C GLY A 129 12.95 11.30 18.32
N ASP A 130 13.19 10.09 18.82
CA ASP A 130 13.60 8.94 18.00
C ASP A 130 12.52 8.50 16.99
N MET A 131 11.23 8.74 17.28
CA MET A 131 10.15 8.46 16.31
C MET A 131 10.38 9.23 15.01
N LYS A 132 10.81 10.50 15.11
CA LYS A 132 11.08 11.35 13.95
C LYS A 132 12.30 10.87 13.17
N LEU A 133 13.32 10.36 13.85
CA LEU A 133 14.52 9.79 13.22
C LEU A 133 14.21 8.49 12.49
N ALA A 134 13.42 7.59 13.08
CA ALA A 134 13.03 6.34 12.45
C ALA A 134 12.31 6.57 11.10
N VAL A 135 11.40 7.54 11.04
CA VAL A 135 10.70 7.89 9.79
C VAL A 135 11.60 8.70 8.84
N ALA A 136 12.53 9.51 9.36
CA ALA A 136 13.51 10.21 8.52
C ALA A 136 14.46 9.24 7.80
N GLU A 137 14.89 8.19 8.49
CA GLU A 137 15.76 7.14 7.93
C GLU A 137 15.04 6.42 6.79
N ASN A 138 13.78 6.00 7.01
CA ASN A 138 12.94 5.43 5.96
C ASN A 138 12.79 6.38 4.77
N PHE A 139 12.42 7.65 5.00
CA PHE A 139 12.33 8.63 3.92
C PHE A 139 13.65 8.80 3.15
N TRP A 140 14.78 8.80 3.86
CA TRP A 140 16.08 8.97 3.23
C TRP A 140 16.49 7.76 2.37
N ASP A 141 16.09 6.56 2.77
CA ASP A 141 16.23 5.35 1.95
C ASP A 141 15.33 5.45 0.70
N GLU A 142 14.08 5.88 0.82
CA GLU A 142 13.18 6.13 -0.34
C GLU A 142 13.77 7.14 -1.34
N MET A 143 14.51 8.15 -0.84
CA MET A 143 15.25 9.13 -1.64
C MET A 143 16.55 8.59 -2.25
N GLY A 144 16.80 7.28 -2.18
CA GLY A 144 18.00 6.65 -2.71
C GLY A 144 19.27 7.11 -2.02
N LEU A 145 19.19 7.49 -0.73
CA LEU A 145 20.27 8.09 0.03
C LEU A 145 20.85 9.36 -0.64
N GLY A 146 20.01 10.10 -1.36
CA GLY A 146 20.38 11.31 -2.10
C GLY A 146 20.96 11.05 -3.49
N ASN A 147 21.05 9.79 -3.93
CA ASN A 147 21.36 9.44 -5.31
C ASN A 147 20.07 9.37 -6.14
N LEU A 148 19.92 10.28 -7.10
CA LEU A 148 18.74 10.32 -7.98
C LEU A 148 18.47 8.99 -8.67
N ASP A 149 19.51 8.33 -9.21
CA ASP A 149 19.34 7.06 -9.92
C ASP A 149 18.91 5.91 -8.98
N GLY A 150 19.13 6.09 -7.68
CA GLY A 150 18.71 5.16 -6.63
C GLY A 150 17.36 5.51 -5.99
N MET A 151 16.73 6.63 -6.35
CA MET A 151 15.42 7.00 -5.80
C MET A 151 14.38 5.94 -6.16
N HIS A 152 13.68 5.43 -5.15
CA HIS A 152 12.79 4.28 -5.29
C HIS A 152 11.68 4.51 -6.30
N THR A 153 11.06 5.69 -6.29
CA THR A 153 10.02 6.10 -7.24
C THR A 153 10.52 6.07 -8.70
N LEU A 154 11.78 6.43 -8.95
CA LEU A 154 12.38 6.36 -10.28
C LEU A 154 12.74 4.93 -10.67
N LEU A 155 13.25 4.13 -9.73
CA LEU A 155 13.54 2.70 -9.97
C LEU A 155 12.26 1.93 -10.34
N PHE A 156 11.18 2.13 -9.59
CA PHE A 156 9.92 1.48 -9.85
C PHE A 156 9.31 1.92 -11.19
N GLY A 157 9.43 3.20 -11.55
CA GLY A 157 9.01 3.74 -12.85
C GLY A 157 9.66 3.07 -14.08
N LYS A 158 10.79 2.37 -13.91
CA LYS A 158 11.44 1.59 -14.98
C LYS A 158 10.75 0.24 -15.24
N ALA A 159 10.07 -0.32 -14.25
CA ALA A 159 9.48 -1.66 -14.34
C ALA A 159 8.21 -1.68 -15.20
N GLU A 160 7.34 -0.70 -15.00
CA GLU A 160 6.02 -0.64 -15.63
C GLU A 160 6.07 -0.69 -17.17
N PRO A 161 6.90 0.13 -17.88
CA PRO A 161 6.94 0.10 -19.34
C PRO A 161 7.44 -1.25 -19.89
N TYR A 162 8.39 -1.89 -19.19
CA TYR A 162 8.87 -3.21 -19.57
C TYR A 162 7.77 -4.26 -19.47
N PHE A 163 6.95 -4.23 -18.42
CA PHE A 163 5.90 -5.22 -18.24
C PHE A 163 4.67 -4.94 -19.12
N ARG A 164 4.33 -3.68 -19.37
CA ARG A 164 3.18 -3.28 -20.19
C ARG A 164 3.20 -3.91 -21.59
N GLN A 165 4.37 -4.14 -22.19
CA GLN A 165 4.47 -4.77 -23.51
C GLN A 165 3.88 -6.19 -23.56
N TYR A 166 3.87 -6.92 -22.45
CA TYR A 166 3.33 -8.28 -22.37
C TYR A 166 1.80 -8.32 -22.27
N LEU A 167 1.16 -7.16 -22.08
CA LEU A 167 -0.29 -7.04 -21.88
C LEU A 167 -1.06 -6.63 -23.14
N GLN A 168 -0.38 -6.39 -24.26
CA GLN A 168 -0.99 -5.85 -25.49
C GLN A 168 -2.15 -6.69 -26.06
N ARG A 169 -2.19 -7.99 -25.77
CA ARG A 169 -3.24 -8.90 -26.24
C ARG A 169 -4.51 -8.90 -25.38
N PHE A 170 -4.46 -8.29 -24.20
CA PHE A 170 -5.58 -8.23 -23.29
C PHE A 170 -6.29 -6.88 -23.41
N ASP A 171 -7.58 -6.86 -23.10
CA ASP A 171 -8.32 -5.62 -23.03
C ASP A 171 -7.77 -4.73 -21.89
N ALA A 172 -7.64 -3.43 -22.12
CA ALA A 172 -7.09 -2.49 -21.14
C ALA A 172 -7.88 -2.45 -19.82
N SER A 173 -9.14 -2.90 -19.82
CA SER A 173 -9.98 -3.01 -18.63
C SER A 173 -9.46 -4.00 -17.59
N ILE A 174 -8.55 -4.93 -17.93
CA ILE A 174 -7.96 -5.82 -16.91
C ILE A 174 -7.25 -5.01 -15.81
N LEU A 175 -6.69 -3.85 -16.18
CA LEU A 175 -6.02 -2.93 -15.27
C LEU A 175 -7.01 -2.00 -14.53
N SER A 176 -8.29 -1.99 -14.87
CA SER A 176 -9.29 -1.16 -14.19
C SER A 176 -9.82 -1.85 -12.94
N SER A 177 -9.21 -1.57 -11.78
CA SER A 177 -9.56 -2.23 -10.52
C SER A 177 -9.78 -1.22 -9.39
N ALA A 178 -11.02 -1.19 -8.86
CA ALA A 178 -11.32 -0.42 -7.66
C ALA A 178 -10.48 -0.89 -6.47
N LEU A 179 -10.24 -2.20 -6.37
CA LEU A 179 -9.44 -2.80 -5.30
C LEU A 179 -7.97 -2.38 -5.36
N ALA A 180 -7.41 -2.26 -6.57
CA ALA A 180 -6.06 -1.73 -6.74
C ALA A 180 -6.01 -0.27 -6.26
N LEU A 181 -6.91 0.59 -6.76
CA LEU A 181 -6.97 1.99 -6.35
C LEU A 181 -7.18 2.15 -4.84
N LYS A 182 -8.04 1.34 -4.20
CA LYS A 182 -8.23 1.32 -2.75
C LYS A 182 -6.92 1.09 -1.99
N ASN A 183 -6.06 0.20 -2.49
CA ASN A 183 -4.80 -0.16 -1.83
C ASN A 183 -3.86 1.06 -1.68
N GLY A 184 -3.80 1.94 -2.69
CA GLY A 184 -3.05 3.19 -2.63
C GLY A 184 -3.82 4.35 -2.00
N ASN A 185 -5.07 4.53 -2.39
CA ASN A 185 -5.93 5.63 -1.92
C ASN A 185 -6.09 5.64 -0.39
N LEU A 186 -6.05 4.47 0.26
CA LEU A 186 -6.10 4.37 1.73
C LEU A 186 -4.92 5.12 2.37
N LEU A 187 -3.70 4.91 1.85
CA LEU A 187 -2.49 5.58 2.33
C LEU A 187 -2.59 7.08 2.10
N SER A 188 -2.96 7.49 0.88
CA SER A 188 -3.13 8.91 0.53
C SER A 188 -4.16 9.61 1.40
N MET A 189 -5.32 8.98 1.63
CA MET A 189 -6.36 9.50 2.53
C MET A 189 -5.80 9.72 3.93
N TYR A 190 -5.16 8.71 4.53
CA TYR A 190 -4.64 8.82 5.89
C TYR A 190 -3.45 9.78 6.01
N ALA A 191 -2.64 9.94 4.96
CA ALA A 191 -1.55 10.91 4.91
C ALA A 191 -2.05 12.35 4.79
N LEU A 192 -3.01 12.61 3.90
CA LEU A 192 -3.53 13.96 3.65
C LEU A 192 -4.50 14.44 4.74
N ARG A 193 -5.13 13.52 5.48
CA ARG A 193 -6.04 13.85 6.58
C ARG A 193 -5.33 13.65 7.91
N ARG A 194 -4.72 14.73 8.41
CA ARG A 194 -3.83 14.68 9.59
C ARG A 194 -4.48 14.11 10.86
N TRP A 195 -5.82 14.13 10.97
CA TRP A 195 -6.56 13.49 12.06
C TRP A 195 -6.52 11.95 12.01
N TYR A 196 -6.19 11.35 10.87
CA TYR A 196 -5.99 9.90 10.72
C TYR A 196 -4.53 9.46 10.91
N VAL A 197 -3.63 10.32 11.42
CA VAL A 197 -2.20 10.00 11.57
C VAL A 197 -1.95 8.67 12.31
N LEU A 198 -2.74 8.34 13.33
CA LEU A 198 -2.56 7.10 14.09
C LEU A 198 -2.89 5.87 13.24
N ARG A 199 -3.95 5.97 12.43
CA ARG A 199 -4.33 4.95 11.46
C ARG A 199 -3.27 4.82 10.37
N LEU A 200 -2.75 5.94 9.87
CA LEU A 200 -1.63 5.96 8.92
C LEU A 200 -0.43 5.17 9.45
N LEU A 201 -0.02 5.42 10.70
CA LEU A 201 1.13 4.73 11.29
C LEU A 201 0.89 3.22 11.39
N GLY A 202 -0.30 2.78 11.79
CA GLY A 202 -0.66 1.36 11.78
C GLY A 202 -0.61 0.75 10.36
N THR A 203 -1.24 1.43 9.39
CA THR A 203 -1.27 1.04 7.98
C THR A 203 0.14 0.95 7.38
N LEU A 204 0.99 1.95 7.60
CA LEU A 204 2.39 1.98 7.13
C LEU A 204 3.21 0.86 7.77
N THR A 205 3.07 0.65 9.08
CA THR A 205 3.82 -0.39 9.78
C THR A 205 3.52 -1.78 9.20
N LEU A 206 2.25 -2.10 8.94
CA LEU A 206 1.91 -3.39 8.33
C LEU A 206 2.33 -3.47 6.85
N LEU A 207 2.25 -2.37 6.10
CA LEU A 207 2.75 -2.30 4.73
C LEU A 207 4.23 -2.68 4.70
N GLU A 208 5.05 -1.92 5.43
CA GLU A 208 6.52 -2.00 5.46
C GLU A 208 7.00 -3.38 5.92
N ASP A 209 6.45 -3.91 7.02
CA ASP A 209 6.87 -5.20 7.56
C ASP A 209 6.49 -6.39 6.66
N THR A 210 5.60 -6.19 5.69
CA THR A 210 5.20 -7.24 4.73
C THR A 210 5.92 -7.13 3.39
N VAL A 211 6.50 -5.98 3.01
CA VAL A 211 7.16 -5.78 1.70
C VAL A 211 8.25 -6.84 1.44
N PRO A 212 9.21 -7.11 2.35
CA PRO A 212 10.34 -7.97 2.05
C PRO A 212 9.91 -9.37 1.63
N TYR A 213 8.84 -9.87 2.26
CA TYR A 213 8.24 -11.14 1.87
C TYR A 213 7.66 -11.09 0.47
N ARG A 214 6.74 -10.15 0.24
CA ARG A 214 5.98 -10.03 -1.00
C ARG A 214 6.94 -9.90 -2.18
N PHE A 215 7.93 -9.03 -2.04
CA PHE A 215 8.90 -8.74 -3.07
C PHE A 215 9.88 -9.90 -3.28
N SER A 216 10.28 -10.63 -2.24
CA SER A 216 11.10 -11.85 -2.42
C SER A 216 10.40 -12.89 -3.30
N LYS A 217 9.07 -12.98 -3.22
CA LYS A 217 8.26 -13.89 -4.02
C LYS A 217 8.08 -13.41 -5.45
N MET A 218 7.82 -12.11 -5.63
CA MET A 218 7.79 -11.50 -6.96
C MET A 218 9.13 -11.65 -7.68
N VAL A 219 10.24 -11.33 -7.02
CA VAL A 219 11.61 -11.48 -7.57
C VAL A 219 11.88 -12.93 -8.00
N LYS A 220 11.48 -13.92 -7.18
CA LYS A 220 11.58 -15.34 -7.56
C LYS A 220 10.80 -15.64 -8.84
N GLY A 221 9.57 -15.14 -8.97
CA GLY A 221 8.74 -15.31 -10.16
C GLY A 221 9.33 -14.63 -11.40
N MET A 222 9.79 -13.38 -11.26
CA MET A 222 10.38 -12.60 -12.36
C MET A 222 11.69 -13.22 -12.85
N ARG A 223 12.55 -13.73 -11.95
CA ARG A 223 13.78 -14.44 -12.33
C ARG A 223 13.51 -15.76 -13.04
N ARG A 224 12.45 -16.48 -12.69
CA ARG A 224 12.02 -17.71 -13.39
C ARG A 224 11.70 -17.42 -14.87
N HIS A 225 11.19 -16.23 -15.17
CA HIS A 225 10.92 -15.76 -16.53
C HIS A 225 12.06 -14.93 -17.14
N GLN A 226 13.24 -14.93 -16.53
CA GLN A 226 14.44 -14.24 -17.05
C GLN A 226 14.23 -12.73 -17.28
N VAL A 227 13.39 -12.09 -16.46
CA VAL A 227 13.25 -10.62 -16.47
C VAL A 227 14.62 -9.99 -16.13
N PRO A 228 15.09 -8.98 -16.89
CA PRO A 228 16.38 -8.35 -16.63
C PRO A 228 16.49 -7.76 -15.21
N GLU A 229 17.64 -7.92 -14.55
CA GLU A 229 17.83 -7.45 -13.16
C GLU A 229 17.60 -5.94 -13.00
N GLN A 230 18.00 -5.13 -13.99
CA GLN A 230 17.77 -3.68 -14.01
C GLN A 230 16.28 -3.27 -14.01
N VAL A 231 15.39 -4.18 -14.42
CA VAL A 231 13.92 -3.95 -14.40
C VAL A 231 13.36 -4.25 -13.01
N ILE A 232 13.95 -5.20 -12.28
CA ILE A 232 13.46 -5.65 -10.99
C ILE A 232 14.28 -5.10 -9.81
N GLU A 233 15.20 -4.18 -10.07
CA GLU A 233 16.12 -3.58 -9.09
C GLU A 233 15.38 -3.05 -7.86
N TYR A 234 14.30 -2.27 -8.08
CA TYR A 234 13.41 -1.81 -7.00
C TYR A 234 12.95 -2.96 -6.10
N HIS A 235 12.44 -4.03 -6.70
CA HIS A 235 11.92 -5.16 -5.94
C HIS A 235 13.02 -5.91 -5.19
N VAL A 236 14.21 -6.03 -5.78
CA VAL A 236 15.36 -6.68 -5.16
C VAL A 236 15.85 -5.90 -3.94
N LEU A 237 15.91 -4.57 -4.03
CA LEU A 237 16.36 -3.66 -2.97
C LEU A 237 15.55 -3.84 -1.68
N HIS A 238 14.23 -3.83 -1.83
CA HIS A 238 13.22 -3.99 -0.78
C HIS A 238 13.13 -5.42 -0.21
N THR A 239 13.77 -6.42 -0.82
CA THR A 239 13.89 -7.76 -0.16
C THR A 239 14.78 -7.75 1.08
N LYS A 240 15.63 -6.72 1.25
CA LYS A 240 16.60 -6.63 2.34
C LYS A 240 16.38 -5.42 3.26
N ILE A 241 16.07 -4.26 2.68
CA ILE A 241 16.03 -2.98 3.41
C ILE A 241 14.81 -2.90 4.33
N ASP A 242 13.62 -3.27 3.85
CA ASP A 242 12.39 -2.98 4.61
C ASP A 242 12.16 -3.90 5.82
N VAL A 243 12.95 -4.96 5.97
CA VAL A 243 13.01 -5.73 7.23
C VAL A 243 13.39 -4.81 8.39
N VAL A 244 14.23 -3.80 8.12
CA VAL A 244 14.66 -2.79 9.10
C VAL A 244 13.56 -1.76 9.33
N HIS A 245 12.85 -1.32 8.29
CA HIS A 245 11.80 -0.30 8.39
C HIS A 245 10.58 -0.79 9.15
N GLY A 246 10.02 -1.95 8.80
CA GLY A 246 8.87 -2.50 9.50
C GLY A 246 9.12 -2.68 11.00
N ASN A 247 10.27 -3.25 11.36
CA ASN A 247 10.67 -3.39 12.76
C ASN A 247 10.92 -2.04 13.45
N SER A 248 11.51 -1.07 12.75
CA SER A 248 11.74 0.29 13.28
C SER A 248 10.43 1.02 13.55
N LEU A 249 9.44 0.91 12.66
CA LEU A 249 8.12 1.49 12.88
C LEU A 249 7.44 0.89 14.12
N VAL A 250 7.50 -0.44 14.32
CA VAL A 250 6.99 -1.05 15.55
C VAL A 250 7.75 -0.51 16.77
N LYS A 251 9.06 -0.73 16.81
CA LYS A 251 9.88 -0.56 18.03
C LYS A 251 10.18 0.89 18.39
N ARG A 252 10.36 1.75 17.38
CA ARG A 252 10.78 3.15 17.55
C ARG A 252 9.65 4.14 17.34
N VAL A 253 8.51 3.72 16.76
CA VAL A 253 7.34 4.61 16.54
C VAL A 253 6.11 4.15 17.32
N LEU A 254 5.54 2.98 17.01
CA LEU A 254 4.26 2.55 17.59
C LEU A 254 4.36 2.31 19.11
N LEU A 255 5.36 1.57 19.58
CA LEU A 255 5.48 1.25 21.02
C LEU A 255 5.80 2.47 21.89
N PRO A 256 6.72 3.39 21.50
CA PRO A 256 6.91 4.64 22.24
C PRO A 256 5.66 5.51 22.25
N LEU A 257 4.96 5.62 21.11
CA LEU A 257 3.71 6.37 21.01
C LEU A 257 2.61 5.81 21.91
N ALA A 258 2.41 4.48 21.89
CA ALA A 258 1.47 3.77 22.75
C ALA A 258 1.82 3.90 24.25
N THR A 259 3.11 3.97 24.57
CA THR A 259 3.60 4.17 25.95
C THR A 259 3.30 5.60 26.43
N GLN A 260 3.53 6.60 25.58
CA GLN A 260 3.28 8.01 25.90
C GLN A 260 1.78 8.33 25.97
N ASN A 261 0.99 7.73 25.08
CA ASN A 261 -0.44 7.94 25.01
C ASN A 261 -1.18 6.63 24.67
N PRO A 262 -1.60 5.84 25.68
CA PRO A 262 -2.33 4.60 25.46
C PRO A 262 -3.64 4.76 24.67
N ALA A 263 -4.27 5.95 24.69
CA ALA A 263 -5.48 6.21 23.89
C ALA A 263 -5.21 6.12 22.38
N ALA A 264 -3.96 6.26 21.94
CA ALA A 264 -3.58 6.13 20.54
C ALA A 264 -3.65 4.70 20.01
N ILE A 265 -3.59 3.70 20.89
CA ILE A 265 -3.49 2.27 20.54
C ILE A 265 -4.68 1.84 19.68
N ARG A 266 -5.89 2.32 20.00
CA ARG A 266 -7.10 1.94 19.27
C ARG A 266 -7.01 2.31 17.79
N ASP A 267 -6.65 3.55 17.46
CA ASP A 267 -6.56 4.00 16.07
C ASP A 267 -5.38 3.38 15.33
N ILE A 268 -4.26 3.11 16.02
CA ILE A 268 -3.16 2.33 15.45
C ILE A 268 -3.65 0.94 15.01
N CYS A 269 -4.37 0.24 15.90
CA CYS A 269 -4.92 -1.09 15.60
C CYS A 269 -5.93 -1.05 14.45
N ILE A 270 -6.82 -0.05 14.43
CA ILE A 270 -7.77 0.16 13.32
C ILE A 270 -7.01 0.33 12.00
N GLY A 271 -5.96 1.15 11.96
CA GLY A 271 -5.12 1.33 10.77
C GLY A 271 -4.48 0.03 10.27
N CYS A 272 -3.96 -0.79 11.19
CA CYS A 272 -3.41 -2.11 10.84
C CYS A 272 -4.48 -3.06 10.30
N LEU A 273 -5.65 -3.13 10.93
CA LEU A 273 -6.73 -4.06 10.55
C LEU A 273 -7.38 -3.66 9.22
N ILE A 274 -7.60 -2.36 8.97
CA ILE A 274 -8.11 -1.87 7.69
C ILE A 274 -7.10 -2.19 6.59
N ARG A 275 -5.80 -1.94 6.82
CA ARG A 275 -4.76 -2.31 5.87
C ARG A 275 -4.79 -3.79 5.52
N PHE A 276 -4.87 -4.65 6.55
CA PHE A 276 -4.97 -6.10 6.38
C PHE A 276 -6.15 -6.50 5.49
N ASN A 277 -7.34 -5.94 5.73
CA ASN A 277 -8.53 -6.24 4.93
C ASN A 277 -8.42 -5.73 3.49
N VAL A 278 -7.98 -4.47 3.31
CA VAL A 278 -7.86 -3.86 1.98
C VAL A 278 -6.85 -4.60 1.10
N GLU A 279 -5.69 -4.96 1.63
CA GLU A 279 -4.69 -5.68 0.84
C GLU A 279 -5.12 -7.13 0.55
N LYS A 280 -5.84 -7.78 1.47
CA LYS A 280 -6.40 -9.11 1.23
C LYS A 280 -7.41 -9.07 0.09
N ASP A 281 -8.37 -8.14 0.14
CA ASP A 281 -9.35 -7.96 -0.94
C ASP A 281 -8.62 -7.69 -2.28
N TYR A 282 -7.57 -6.86 -2.25
CA TYR A 282 -6.74 -6.55 -3.40
C TYR A 282 -6.08 -7.80 -4.01
N TYR A 283 -5.40 -8.62 -3.21
CA TYR A 283 -4.73 -9.83 -3.73
C TYR A 283 -5.75 -10.88 -4.22
N GLU A 284 -6.88 -11.04 -3.54
CA GLU A 284 -7.96 -11.93 -3.99
C GLU A 284 -8.52 -11.46 -5.35
N GLY A 285 -8.77 -10.15 -5.50
CA GLY A 285 -9.23 -9.56 -6.76
C GLY A 285 -8.22 -9.70 -7.90
N ALA A 286 -6.94 -9.43 -7.63
CA ALA A 286 -5.86 -9.61 -8.60
C ALA A 286 -5.74 -11.09 -9.02
N GLY A 287 -5.82 -12.01 -8.06
CA GLY A 287 -5.80 -13.46 -8.32
C GLY A 287 -6.94 -13.91 -9.24
N GLN A 288 -8.15 -13.38 -9.04
CA GLN A 288 -9.29 -13.70 -9.91
C GLN A 288 -9.09 -13.24 -11.36
N VAL A 289 -8.53 -12.04 -11.56
CA VAL A 289 -8.21 -11.54 -12.92
C VAL A 289 -7.13 -12.41 -13.55
N MET A 290 -6.09 -12.76 -12.80
CA MET A 290 -5.03 -13.65 -13.29
C MET A 290 -5.56 -15.03 -13.68
N GLU A 291 -6.48 -15.62 -12.92
CA GLU A 291 -7.08 -16.91 -13.29
C GLU A 291 -7.84 -16.81 -14.63
N ASN A 292 -8.61 -15.74 -14.83
CA ASN A 292 -9.30 -15.49 -16.09
C ASN A 292 -8.31 -15.30 -17.26
N MET A 293 -7.17 -14.63 -17.02
CA MET A 293 -6.09 -14.51 -18.01
C MET A 293 -5.51 -15.88 -18.38
N ARG A 294 -5.39 -16.82 -17.42
CA ARG A 294 -4.91 -18.17 -17.73
C ARG A 294 -5.87 -18.90 -18.65
N GLN A 295 -7.17 -18.80 -18.39
CA GLN A 295 -8.21 -19.47 -19.17
C GLN A 295 -8.28 -18.94 -20.61
N SER A 296 -7.97 -17.67 -20.85
CA SER A 296 -7.94 -17.10 -22.21
C SER A 296 -6.66 -17.40 -22.99
N LEU A 297 -5.63 -17.95 -22.33
CA LEU A 297 -4.38 -18.39 -22.94
C LEU A 297 -4.38 -19.88 -23.33
N GLN A 298 -5.39 -20.64 -22.90
CA GLN A 298 -5.60 -22.05 -23.24
C GLN A 298 -6.53 -22.19 -24.45
#